data_AF-A0A950V3G2-F1
#
_entry.id   AF-A0A950V3G2-F1
#
_cell.length_a   1.000
_cell.length_b   1.000
_cell.length_c   1.000
_cell.angle_alpha   90.00
_cell.angle_beta   90.00
_cell.angle_gamma   90.00
#
_symmetry.space_group_name_H-M   'P 1'
#
loop_
_entity.id
_entity.type
_entity.pdbx_description
1 polymer ?
#
loop_
_entity_poly.entity_id
_entity_poly.type
_entity_poly.pdbx_seq_one_letter_code
_entity_poly.pdbx_strand_id
1 'polypeptide(L)'
;MKQALRIAAVSLILSLSLSAQSTNVVIVAEQRLKQLLPATVFIDGENVPTQERNAAMAQLPNGKLVLASLIDTAGYSSAYQEKYSGVLLAQTAFTLGGKTLDAGAYAIGRSKSGDDVTLHVYNLGGEQLAELKTEKQENLRPV
;
A
#
# COMPACT_ATOMS: atom_id res chain seq x y z
N MET A 1 -48.51 -15.52 25.57
CA MET A 1 -47.09 -15.36 25.98
C MET A 1 -46.08 -15.92 24.98
N LYS A 2 -46.26 -17.13 24.43
CA LYS A 2 -45.31 -17.73 23.46
C LYS A 2 -45.16 -16.99 22.12
N GLN A 3 -46.22 -16.32 21.66
CA GLN A 3 -46.21 -15.51 20.43
C GLN A 3 -45.46 -14.18 20.61
N ALA A 4 -45.63 -13.52 21.77
CA ALA A 4 -44.92 -12.28 22.12
C ALA A 4 -43.41 -12.50 22.28
N LEU A 5 -43.01 -13.67 22.80
CA LEU A 5 -41.60 -14.04 22.95
C LEU A 5 -40.91 -14.31 21.59
N ARG A 6 -41.65 -14.80 20.60
CA ARG A 6 -41.12 -15.05 19.23
C ARG A 6 -40.93 -13.76 18.44
N ILE A 7 -41.81 -12.77 18.62
CA ILE A 7 -41.69 -11.47 17.95
C ILE A 7 -40.51 -10.65 18.52
N ALA A 8 -40.31 -10.70 19.83
CA ALA A 8 -39.16 -10.05 20.48
C ALA A 8 -37.81 -10.66 20.05
N ALA A 9 -37.76 -11.98 19.83
CA ALA A 9 -36.54 -12.66 19.38
C ALA A 9 -36.17 -12.32 17.93
N VAL A 10 -37.14 -12.05 17.05
CA VAL A 10 -36.89 -11.67 15.64
C VAL A 10 -36.43 -10.20 15.53
N SER A 11 -36.96 -9.29 16.36
CA SER A 11 -36.50 -7.89 16.38
C SER A 11 -35.10 -7.73 16.97
N LEU A 12 -34.63 -8.62 17.85
CA LEU A 12 -33.29 -8.53 18.43
C LEU A 12 -32.19 -8.99 17.47
N ILE A 13 -32.50 -9.89 16.52
CA ILE A 13 -31.55 -10.40 15.51
C ILE A 13 -31.36 -9.39 14.37
N LEU A 14 -32.36 -8.54 14.08
CA LEU A 14 -32.29 -7.56 12.99
C LEU A 14 -31.44 -6.32 13.33
N SER A 15 -31.09 -6.11 14.60
CA SER A 15 -30.30 -4.96 15.07
C SER A 15 -28.79 -5.15 14.99
N LEU A 16 -28.31 -6.33 14.60
CA LEU A 16 -26.90 -6.73 14.75
C LEU A 16 -26.04 -6.57 13.50
N SER A 17 -26.54 -6.06 12.37
CA SER A 17 -25.73 -6.11 11.13
C SER A 17 -26.01 -4.99 10.14
N LEU A 18 -25.93 -3.74 10.55
CA LEU A 18 -25.71 -2.64 9.61
C LEU A 18 -24.63 -1.68 10.16
N SER A 19 -23.44 -2.22 10.43
CA SER A 19 -22.25 -1.37 10.29
C SER A 19 -22.11 -1.07 8.81
N ALA A 20 -22.63 0.09 8.39
CA ALA A 20 -22.35 0.65 7.08
C ALA A 20 -20.83 0.83 6.98
N GLN A 21 -20.14 -0.15 6.40
CA GLN A 21 -18.72 -0.04 6.13
C GLN A 21 -18.57 1.11 5.14
N SER A 22 -17.98 2.21 5.59
CA SER A 22 -17.72 3.37 4.76
C SER A 22 -16.91 2.92 3.56
N THR A 23 -17.45 2.99 2.34
CA THR A 23 -16.73 2.62 1.11
C THR A 23 -15.61 3.61 0.74
N ASN A 24 -15.37 4.61 1.59
CA ASN A 24 -14.45 5.70 1.32
C ASN A 24 -13.05 5.34 1.78
N VAL A 25 -12.08 5.58 0.89
CA VAL A 25 -10.66 5.65 1.24
C VAL A 25 -10.39 7.06 1.76
N VAL A 26 -9.78 7.17 2.94
CA VAL A 26 -9.51 8.46 3.59
C VAL A 26 -8.00 8.68 3.63
N ILE A 27 -7.54 9.82 3.11
CA ILE A 27 -6.14 10.24 3.27
C ILE A 27 -5.92 10.61 4.74
N VAL A 28 -4.93 9.96 5.35
CA VAL A 28 -4.62 10.13 6.77
C VAL A 28 -3.82 11.41 6.96
N ALA A 29 -4.13 12.15 8.02
CA ALA A 29 -3.44 13.41 8.36
C ALA A 29 -1.93 13.20 8.55
N GLU A 30 -1.15 14.21 8.14
CA GLU A 30 0.32 14.17 8.17
C GLU A 30 0.90 13.80 9.54
N GLN A 31 0.33 14.34 10.63
CA GLN A 31 0.78 14.02 11.99
C GLN A 31 0.78 12.52 12.27
N ARG A 32 -0.24 11.81 11.77
CA ARG A 32 -0.36 10.36 11.95
C ARG A 32 0.55 9.58 10.99
N LEU A 33 0.76 10.09 9.79
CA LEU A 33 1.79 9.58 8.87
C LEU A 33 3.18 9.63 9.53
N LYS A 34 3.59 10.78 10.08
CA LYS A 34 4.90 10.96 10.74
C LYS A 34 5.13 10.00 11.91
N GLN A 35 4.07 9.67 12.64
CA GLN A 35 4.14 8.72 13.77
C GLN A 35 4.36 7.27 13.34
N LEU A 36 3.91 6.89 12.15
CA LEU A 36 3.88 5.49 11.71
C LEU A 36 4.84 5.19 10.57
N LEU A 37 5.33 6.22 9.86
CA LEU A 37 6.35 6.06 8.84
C LEU A 37 7.66 5.62 9.51
N PRO A 38 8.21 4.44 9.17
CA PRO A 38 9.51 4.05 9.70
C PRO A 38 10.61 4.96 9.15
N ALA A 39 11.56 5.36 9.99
CA ALA A 39 12.68 6.21 9.57
C ALA A 39 13.57 5.53 8.52
N THR A 40 13.74 4.21 8.62
CA THR A 40 14.45 3.37 7.66
C THR A 40 13.65 2.10 7.37
N VAL A 41 13.91 1.49 6.22
CA VAL A 41 13.37 0.16 5.85
C VAL A 41 14.55 -0.75 5.56
N PHE A 42 14.49 -1.98 6.09
CA PHE A 42 15.50 -3.00 5.82
C PHE A 42 15.18 -3.71 4.51
N ILE A 43 15.99 -3.46 3.47
CA ILE A 43 15.79 -3.96 2.11
C ILE A 43 17.11 -4.55 1.62
N ASP A 44 17.10 -5.84 1.29
CA ASP A 44 18.23 -6.54 0.64
C ASP A 44 19.55 -6.40 1.43
N GLY A 45 19.46 -6.51 2.77
CA GLY A 45 20.61 -6.39 3.67
C GLY A 45 20.96 -4.96 4.10
N GLU A 46 20.28 -3.94 3.56
CA GLU A 46 20.59 -2.52 3.80
C GLU A 46 19.48 -1.82 4.59
N ASN A 47 19.85 -0.86 5.44
CA ASN A 47 18.89 0.03 6.10
C ASN A 47 18.75 1.34 5.31
N VAL A 48 17.72 1.44 4.48
CA VAL A 48 17.53 2.58 3.58
C VAL A 48 16.60 3.61 4.23
N PRO A 49 16.98 4.90 4.32
CA PRO A 49 16.12 5.94 4.86
C PRO A 49 14.83 6.13 4.03
N THR A 50 13.71 6.41 4.69
CA THR A 50 12.47 6.83 3.99
C THR A 50 12.40 8.34 3.82
N GLN A 51 11.67 8.80 2.81
CA GLN A 51 11.48 10.22 2.53
C GLN A 51 10.11 10.69 2.99
N GLU A 52 10.02 11.25 4.20
CA GLU A 52 8.76 11.76 4.78
C GLU A 52 8.02 12.73 3.84
N ARG A 53 8.76 13.63 3.18
CA ARG A 53 8.21 14.60 2.23
C ARG A 53 7.53 13.98 0.99
N ASN A 54 7.83 12.70 0.72
CA ASN A 54 7.32 11.94 -0.41
C ASN A 54 6.53 10.71 0.08
N ALA A 55 5.97 10.80 1.29
CA ALA A 55 5.18 9.75 1.89
C ALA A 55 3.68 10.10 1.90
N ALA A 56 2.85 9.08 1.83
CA ALA A 56 1.40 9.19 1.95
C ALA A 56 0.85 7.98 2.72
N MET A 57 -0.28 8.18 3.40
CA MET A 57 -1.00 7.12 4.08
C MET A 57 -2.50 7.25 3.82
N ALA A 58 -3.13 6.12 3.57
CA ALA A 58 -4.56 6.01 3.38
C ALA A 58 -5.14 4.99 4.37
N GLN A 59 -6.30 5.32 4.93
CA GLN A 59 -7.15 4.39 5.64
C GLN A 59 -8.21 3.84 4.68
N LEU A 60 -8.28 2.52 4.61
CA LEU A 60 -9.21 1.79 3.76
C LEU A 60 -10.58 1.63 4.46
N PRO A 61 -11.64 1.29 3.70
CA PRO A 61 -12.99 1.02 4.23
C PRO A 61 -13.07 0.05 5.41
N ASN A 62 -12.16 -0.93 5.45
CA ASN A 62 -12.05 -1.92 6.52
C ASN A 62 -11.23 -1.43 7.74
N GLY A 63 -10.90 -0.14 7.79
CA GLY A 63 -10.10 0.50 8.83
C GLY A 63 -8.60 0.24 8.76
N LYS A 64 -8.13 -0.63 7.84
CA LYS A 64 -6.72 -0.96 7.65
C LYS A 64 -5.98 0.18 6.96
N LEU A 65 -4.68 0.26 7.22
CA LEU A 65 -3.81 1.30 6.66
C LEU A 65 -2.97 0.77 5.51
N VAL A 66 -2.75 1.64 4.53
CA VAL A 66 -1.71 1.50 3.51
C VAL A 66 -0.85 2.76 3.54
N LEU A 67 0.47 2.59 3.54
CA LEU A 67 1.46 3.66 3.57
C LEU A 67 2.43 3.44 2.42
N ALA A 68 2.73 4.48 1.65
CA ALA A 68 3.78 4.47 0.64
C ALA A 68 4.76 5.63 0.88
N SER A 69 6.03 5.42 0.57
CA SER A 69 7.06 6.46 0.64
C SER A 69 8.17 6.20 -0.38
N LEU A 70 8.81 7.27 -0.87
CA LEU A 70 10.10 7.11 -1.54
C LEU A 70 11.18 6.78 -0.52
N ILE A 71 12.24 6.12 -0.97
CA ILE A 71 13.42 5.83 -0.14
C ILE A 71 14.62 6.63 -0.64
N ASP A 72 15.56 6.94 0.25
CA ASP A 72 16.79 7.64 -0.10
C ASP A 72 17.88 6.64 -0.46
N THR A 73 18.04 6.39 -1.77
CA THR A 73 19.09 5.55 -2.32
C THR A 73 20.31 6.35 -2.78
N ALA A 74 20.42 7.62 -2.39
CA ALA A 74 21.61 8.40 -2.65
C ALA A 74 22.83 7.77 -1.97
N GLY A 75 23.90 7.54 -2.75
CA GLY A 75 25.13 6.89 -2.25
C GLY A 75 25.14 5.36 -2.36
N TYR A 76 24.04 4.73 -2.77
CA TYR A 76 24.02 3.31 -3.12
C TYR A 76 24.47 3.08 -4.57
N SER A 77 24.73 1.84 -4.95
CA SER A 77 25.10 1.49 -6.33
C SER A 77 23.98 1.84 -7.31
N SER A 78 24.33 2.11 -8.57
CA SER A 78 23.34 2.40 -9.62
C SER A 78 22.32 1.27 -9.78
N ALA A 79 22.76 0.01 -9.66
CA ALA A 79 21.87 -1.15 -9.70
C ALA A 79 20.86 -1.14 -8.53
N TYR A 80 21.28 -0.75 -7.32
CA TYR A 80 20.40 -0.63 -6.17
C TYR A 80 19.38 0.52 -6.34
N GLN A 81 19.84 1.67 -6.86
CA GLN A 81 18.99 2.84 -7.13
C GLN A 81 17.92 2.53 -8.20
N GLU A 82 18.26 1.72 -9.21
CA GLU A 82 17.32 1.29 -10.24
C GLU A 82 16.32 0.25 -9.70
N LYS A 83 16.81 -0.71 -8.91
CA LYS A 83 15.99 -1.77 -8.31
C LYS A 83 15.02 -1.23 -7.25
N TYR A 84 15.41 -0.22 -6.47
CA TYR A 84 14.63 0.29 -5.36
C TYR A 84 14.49 1.80 -5.39
N SER A 85 13.25 2.27 -5.38
CA SER A 85 12.90 3.69 -5.42
C SER A 85 11.83 4.09 -4.39
N GLY A 86 11.08 3.12 -3.86
CA GLY A 86 10.11 3.37 -2.80
C GLY A 86 9.78 2.12 -1.99
N VAL A 87 8.92 2.30 -0.99
CA VAL A 87 8.38 1.27 -0.12
C VAL A 87 6.86 1.39 -0.04
N LEU A 88 6.19 0.26 0.07
CA LEU A 88 4.76 0.13 0.33
C LEU A 88 4.55 -0.77 1.55
N LEU A 89 3.82 -0.29 2.55
CA LEU A 89 3.42 -1.02 3.75
C LEU A 89 1.91 -1.15 3.74
N ALA A 90 1.40 -2.38 3.71
CA ALA A 90 -0.03 -2.66 3.62
C ALA A 90 -0.49 -3.58 4.75
N GLN A 91 -1.54 -3.17 5.47
CA GLN A 91 -2.15 -4.01 6.52
C GLN A 91 -3.22 -4.98 6.00
N THR A 92 -3.44 -5.02 4.69
CA THR A 92 -4.40 -5.91 4.05
C THR A 92 -3.86 -6.33 2.68
N ALA A 93 -4.35 -7.45 2.17
CA ALA A 93 -4.00 -7.90 0.84
C ALA A 93 -4.50 -6.90 -0.21
N PHE A 94 -3.71 -6.70 -1.24
CA PHE A 94 -4.03 -5.82 -2.36
C PHE A 94 -3.66 -6.49 -3.68
N THR A 95 -4.27 -6.03 -4.77
CA THR A 95 -3.96 -6.54 -6.10
C THR A 95 -3.23 -5.47 -6.90
N LEU A 96 -2.11 -5.85 -7.50
CA LEU A 96 -1.34 -5.02 -8.40
C LEU A 96 -1.01 -5.85 -9.65
N GLY A 97 -1.45 -5.40 -10.83
CA GLY A 97 -1.15 -6.06 -12.11
C GLY A 97 -1.67 -7.48 -12.21
N GLY A 98 -2.83 -7.75 -11.63
CA GLY A 98 -3.40 -9.09 -11.60
C GLY A 98 -2.75 -10.03 -10.58
N LYS A 99 -1.68 -9.61 -9.88
CA LYS A 99 -1.11 -10.37 -8.76
C LYS A 99 -1.67 -9.87 -7.44
N THR A 100 -2.22 -10.79 -6.64
CA THR A 100 -2.57 -10.51 -5.25
C THR A 100 -1.33 -10.63 -4.38
N LEU A 101 -1.07 -9.60 -3.59
CA LEU A 101 -0.02 -9.53 -2.58
C LEU A 101 -0.70 -9.45 -1.22
N ASP A 102 -0.19 -10.21 -0.25
CA ASP A 102 -0.73 -10.22 1.11
C ASP A 102 -0.48 -8.91 1.86
N ALA A 103 -0.92 -8.85 3.12
CA ALA A 103 -0.49 -7.79 4.01
C ALA A 103 1.03 -7.93 4.28
N GLY A 104 1.76 -6.83 4.22
CA GLY A 104 3.20 -6.86 4.38
C GLY A 104 3.91 -5.57 3.99
N ALA A 105 5.23 -5.68 3.88
CA ALA A 105 6.12 -4.62 3.44
C ALA A 105 6.78 -5.00 2.12
N TYR A 106 6.81 -4.06 1.19
CA TYR A 106 7.23 -4.28 -0.19
C TYR A 106 8.14 -3.15 -0.64
N ALA A 107 9.23 -3.49 -1.31
CA ALA A 107 10.05 -2.50 -2.01
C ALA A 107 9.54 -2.32 -3.43
N ILE A 108 9.59 -1.10 -3.94
CA ILE A 108 9.09 -0.70 -5.26
C ILE A 108 10.26 -0.20 -6.10
N GLY A 109 10.41 -0.76 -7.29
CA GLY A 109 11.40 -0.36 -8.28
C GLY A 109 10.74 0.09 -9.58
N ARG A 110 11.53 0.73 -10.45
CA ARG A 110 11.11 0.98 -11.82
C ARG A 110 12.29 0.81 -12.77
N SER A 111 12.04 0.24 -13.94
CA SER A 111 12.96 0.26 -15.06
C SER A 111 12.35 1.05 -16.21
N LYS A 112 13.21 1.68 -17.03
CA LYS A 112 12.80 2.41 -18.22
C LYS A 112 13.40 1.79 -19.46
N SER A 113 12.61 1.66 -20.53
CA SER A 113 13.07 1.25 -21.85
C SER A 113 12.46 2.18 -22.90
N GLY A 114 13.24 3.17 -23.34
CA GLY A 114 12.69 4.27 -24.14
C GLY A 114 11.63 5.05 -23.36
N ASP A 115 10.42 5.13 -23.94
CA ASP A 115 9.26 5.77 -23.30
C ASP A 115 8.50 4.83 -22.35
N ASP A 116 8.81 3.52 -22.36
CA ASP A 116 8.10 2.54 -21.55
C ASP A 116 8.67 2.49 -20.12
N VAL A 117 7.78 2.57 -19.13
CA VAL A 117 8.15 2.36 -17.72
C VAL A 117 7.57 1.02 -17.26
N THR A 118 8.39 0.22 -16.59
CA THR A 118 7.95 -1.01 -15.93
C THR A 118 8.11 -0.85 -14.43
N LEU A 119 7.03 -1.10 -13.68
CA LEU A 119 7.02 -1.11 -12.22
C LEU A 119 7.32 -2.51 -11.71
N HIS A 120 8.18 -2.59 -10.71
CA HIS A 120 8.58 -3.82 -10.06
C HIS A 120 8.24 -3.78 -8.59
N VAL A 121 7.75 -4.89 -8.05
CA VAL A 121 7.49 -5.07 -6.62
C VAL A 121 8.34 -6.20 -6.10
N TYR A 122 9.04 -5.96 -5.01
CA TYR A 122 9.90 -6.93 -4.33
C TYR A 122 9.45 -7.14 -2.89
N ASN A 123 9.73 -8.32 -2.34
CA ASN A 123 9.75 -8.46 -0.89
C ASN A 123 10.99 -7.73 -0.32
N LEU A 124 11.06 -7.59 1.01
CA LEU A 124 12.21 -6.96 1.66
C LEU A 124 13.52 -7.75 1.52
N GLY A 125 13.45 -9.05 1.15
CA GLY A 125 14.61 -9.87 0.82
C GLY A 125 15.11 -9.71 -0.62
N GLY A 126 14.52 -8.81 -1.40
CA GLY A 126 14.95 -8.50 -2.76
C GLY A 126 14.45 -9.45 -3.85
N GLU A 127 13.56 -10.38 -3.51
CA GLU A 127 12.89 -11.27 -4.48
C GLU A 127 11.76 -10.52 -5.18
N GLN A 128 11.71 -10.60 -6.51
CA GLN A 128 10.66 -9.97 -7.30
C GLN A 128 9.36 -10.74 -7.18
N LEU A 129 8.31 -10.05 -6.73
CA LEU A 129 6.97 -10.59 -6.60
C LEU A 129 6.10 -10.23 -7.80
N ALA A 130 6.11 -8.99 -8.27
CA ALA A 130 5.25 -8.57 -9.36
C ALA A 130 5.97 -7.64 -10.33
N GLU A 131 5.50 -7.64 -11.57
CA GLU A 131 5.94 -6.74 -12.62
C GLU A 131 4.71 -6.21 -13.37
N LEU A 132 4.65 -4.90 -13.57
CA LEU A 132 3.62 -4.25 -14.37
C LEU A 132 4.27 -3.36 -15.42
N LYS A 133 3.94 -3.61 -16.68
CA LYS A 133 4.17 -2.62 -17.74
C LYS A 133 3.17 -1.49 -17.56
N THR A 134 3.67 -0.26 -17.54
CA THR A 134 2.81 0.93 -17.52
C THR A 134 2.42 1.30 -18.94
N GLU A 135 1.24 1.88 -19.10
CA GLU A 135 0.81 2.42 -20.38
C GLU A 135 1.08 3.92 -20.41
N LYS A 136 1.73 4.40 -21.48
CA LYS A 136 1.90 5.83 -21.72
C LYS A 136 0.52 6.44 -21.95
N GLN A 137 0.17 7.45 -21.16
CA GLN A 137 -1.02 8.26 -21.41
C GLN A 137 -0.61 9.62 -21.99
N GLU A 138 -1.17 10.00 -23.13
CA GLU A 138 -0.78 11.22 -23.86
C GLU A 138 -1.04 12.52 -23.09
N ASN A 139 -1.96 12.48 -22.12
CA ASN A 139 -2.29 13.62 -21.25
C ASN A 139 -1.36 13.77 -20.03
N LEU A 140 -0.38 12.87 -19.85
CA LEU A 140 0.59 12.95 -18.77
C LEU A 140 1.96 13.39 -19.30
N ARG A 141 2.67 14.21 -18.52
CA ARG A 141 4.05 14.59 -18.85
C ARG A 141 4.93 13.34 -18.90
N PRO A 142 5.89 13.25 -19.82
CA PRO A 142 6.86 12.16 -19.83
C PRO A 142 7.62 12.14 -18.50
N VAL A 143 7.80 10.94 -17.95
CA VAL A 143 8.45 10.65 -16.65
C VAL A 143 9.91 10.32 -16.80
#